data_AF-A0A163MFI2-F1
#
_entry.id   AF-A0A163MFI2-F1
#
_cell.length_a   1.000
_cell.length_b   1.000
_cell.length_c   1.000
_cell.angle_alpha   90.00
_cell.angle_beta   90.00
_cell.angle_gamma   90.00
#
_symmetry.space_group_name_H-M   'P 1'
#
loop_
_entity.id
_entity.type
_entity.pdbx_description
1 polymer ?
#
loop_
_entity_poly.entity_id
_entity_poly.type
_entity_poly.pdbx_seq_one_letter_code
_entity_poly.pdbx_strand_id
1 'polypeptide(L)' 'MMGSPWSRWSVYEYMKHRFVRTGQVPDQDELQAEFAGIDQTELQEGIAEFETIATVWPGMEMQHATKID' A
#
# COMPACT_ATOMS: atom_id res chain seq x y z
N MET A 1 -19.92 13.69 -11.03
CA MET A 1 -18.92 12.91 -10.30
C MET A 1 -17.59 13.11 -10.99
N MET A 2 -16.73 13.99 -10.47
CA MET A 2 -15.31 13.87 -10.77
C MET A 2 -14.79 12.90 -9.73
N GLY A 3 -14.60 11.63 -10.12
CA GLY A 3 -13.97 10.65 -9.24
C GLY A 3 -12.55 11.09 -8.90
N SER A 4 -12.01 10.61 -7.79
CA SER A 4 -10.59 10.76 -7.49
C SER A 4 -9.74 10.28 -8.69
N PRO A 5 -8.61 10.94 -9.00
CA PRO A 5 -7.70 10.47 -10.05
C PRO A 5 -6.98 9.17 -9.66
N TRP A 6 -7.04 8.80 -8.37
CA TRP A 6 -6.40 7.63 -7.81
C TRP A 6 -7.24 6.38 -8.01
N SER A 7 -6.53 5.28 -8.28
CA SER A 7 -7.07 3.92 -8.38
C SER A 7 -6.24 2.97 -7.54
N ARG A 8 -6.71 1.73 -7.38
CA ARG A 8 -5.99 0.63 -6.76
C ARG A 8 -4.57 0.45 -7.32
N TRP A 9 -4.38 0.71 -8.61
CA TRP A 9 -3.05 0.62 -9.25
C TRP A 9 -2.09 1.68 -8.70
N SER A 10 -2.58 2.92 -8.48
CA SER A 10 -1.77 3.99 -7.90
C SER A 10 -1.26 3.62 -6.50
N VAL A 11 -2.12 2.98 -5.70
CA VAL A 11 -1.79 2.51 -4.34
C VAL A 11 -0.75 1.39 -4.39
N TYR A 12 -0.98 0.37 -5.22
CA TYR A 12 -0.02 -0.73 -5.40
C TYR A 12 1.36 -0.22 -5.84
N GLU A 13 1.42 0.67 -6.84
CA GLU A 13 2.69 1.22 -7.32
C GLU A 13 3.40 2.04 -6.25
N TYR A 14 2.67 2.86 -5.50
CA TYR A 14 3.23 3.61 -4.39
C TYR A 14 3.83 2.69 -3.32
N MET A 15 3.06 1.71 -2.84
CA MET A 15 3.52 0.76 -1.83
C MET A 15 4.77 0.00 -2.31
N LYS A 16 4.77 -0.45 -3.57
CA LYS A 16 5.94 -1.08 -4.20
C LYS A 16 7.14 -0.16 -4.23
N HIS A 17 6.99 1.09 -4.67
CA HIS A 17 8.10 2.04 -4.74
C HIS A 17 8.62 2.42 -3.35
N ARG A 18 7.73 2.66 -2.39
CA ARG A 18 8.06 2.94 -0.99
C ARG A 18 8.85 1.79 -0.37
N PHE A 19 8.34 0.56 -0.53
CA PHE A 19 8.98 -0.64 -0.02
C PHE A 19 10.34 -0.91 -0.68
N VAL A 20 10.45 -0.87 -2.00
CA VAL A 20 11.72 -1.10 -2.70
C VAL A 20 12.79 -0.07 -2.30
N ARG A 21 12.40 1.18 -2.03
CA ARG A 21 13.36 2.24 -1.65
C ARG A 21 13.78 2.18 -0.19
N THR A 22 12.92 1.69 0.70
CA THR A 22 13.09 1.87 2.16
C THR A 22 13.07 0.57 2.96
N GLY A 23 12.67 -0.55 2.35
CA GLY A 23 12.42 -1.82 3.02
C GLY A 23 11.18 -1.84 3.92
N GLN A 24 10.37 -0.78 3.91
CA GLN A 24 9.22 -0.61 4.81
C GLN A 24 7.92 -0.49 4.02
N VAL A 25 6.88 -1.18 4.50
CA VAL A 25 5.52 -1.06 3.98
C VAL A 25 4.90 0.21 4.59
N PRO A 26 4.33 1.13 3.79
CA PRO A 26 3.64 2.30 4.33
C PRO A 26 2.43 1.87 5.16
N ASP A 27 2.16 2.58 6.25
CA ASP A 27 0.97 2.34 7.06
C ASP A 27 -0.27 3.02 6.47
N GLN A 28 -1.42 2.78 7.10
CA GLN A 28 -2.69 3.30 6.63
C GLN A 28 -2.75 4.84 6.69
N ASP A 29 -2.09 5.47 7.65
CA ASP A 29 -2.11 6.93 7.80
C ASP A 29 -1.30 7.60 6.68
N GLU A 30 -0.14 7.04 6.34
CA GLU A 30 0.67 7.43 5.18
C GLU A 30 -0.15 7.31 3.88
N LEU A 31 -0.84 6.18 3.69
CA LEU A 31 -1.66 5.94 2.50
C LEU A 31 -2.88 6.86 2.41
N GLN A 32 -3.56 7.16 3.53
CA GLN A 32 -4.70 8.09 3.54
C GLN A 32 -4.27 9.52 3.26
N ALA A 33 -3.08 9.92 3.72
CA ALA A 33 -2.51 11.23 3.45
C ALA A 33 -2.11 11.37 1.98
N GLU A 34 -1.45 10.36 1.40
CA GLU A 34 -1.00 10.36 0.00
C GLU A 34 -2.20 10.32 -0.97
N PHE A 35 -3.17 9.45 -0.71
CA PHE A 35 -4.32 9.22 -1.58
C PHE A 35 -5.58 9.96 -1.11
N ALA A 36 -5.42 11.20 -0.65
CA ALA A 36 -6.54 12.00 -0.16
C ALA A 36 -7.69 12.07 -1.20
N GLY A 37 -8.88 11.63 -0.79
CA GLY A 37 -10.09 11.61 -1.61
C GLY A 37 -10.27 10.37 -2.49
N ILE A 38 -9.36 9.39 -2.43
CA ILE A 38 -9.56 8.08 -3.09
C ILE A 38 -10.82 7.38 -2.57
N ASP A 39 -11.44 6.58 -3.43
CA ASP A 39 -12.46 5.63 -2.99
C ASP A 39 -11.85 4.59 -2.04
N GLN A 40 -12.54 4.31 -0.94
CA GLN A 40 -12.02 3.41 0.08
C GLN A 40 -11.84 1.97 -0.44
N THR A 41 -12.63 1.56 -1.43
CA THR A 41 -12.52 0.25 -2.09
C THR A 41 -11.25 0.18 -2.91
N GLU A 42 -10.98 1.20 -3.74
CA GLU A 42 -9.75 1.29 -4.53
C GLU A 42 -8.50 1.28 -3.62
N LEU A 43 -8.56 1.96 -2.48
CA LEU A 43 -7.48 1.96 -1.48
C LEU A 43 -7.23 0.56 -0.91
N GLN A 44 -8.28 -0.13 -0.46
CA GLN A 44 -8.18 -1.46 0.14
C GLN A 44 -7.76 -2.53 -0.88
N GLU A 45 -8.27 -2.45 -2.11
CA GLU A 45 -7.88 -3.38 -3.18
C GLU A 45 -6.39 -3.23 -3.53
N GLY A 46 -5.88 -2.00 -3.63
CA GLY A 46 -4.45 -1.77 -3.89
C GLY A 46 -3.54 -2.30 -2.78
N ILE A 47 -3.95 -2.16 -1.52
CA ILE A 47 -3.25 -2.73 -0.35
C ILE A 47 -3.23 -4.26 -0.44
N ALA A 48 -4.40 -4.88 -0.63
CA ALA A 48 -4.52 -6.33 -0.70
C ALA A 48 -3.73 -6.95 -1.86
N GLU A 49 -3.70 -6.27 -3.03
CA GLU A 49 -2.87 -6.69 -4.16
C GLU A 49 -1.38 -6.64 -3.82
N PHE A 50 -0.92 -5.57 -3.18
CA PHE A 50 0.47 -5.46 -2.76
C PHE A 50 0.85 -6.57 -1.77
N GLU A 51 0.06 -6.77 -0.72
CA GLU A 51 0.33 -7.79 0.30
C GLU A 51 0.38 -9.19 -0.30
N THR A 52 -0.56 -9.51 -1.20
CA THR A 52 -0.59 -10.81 -1.89
C THR A 52 0.68 -11.05 -2.69
N ILE A 53 1.14 -10.07 -3.46
CA ILE A 53 2.33 -10.20 -4.31
C ILE A 53 3.62 -10.18 -3.48
N ALA A 54 3.69 -9.35 -2.44
CA ALA A 54 4.87 -9.22 -1.61
C ALA A 54 5.21 -10.50 -0.84
N THR A 55 4.21 -11.36 -0.53
CA THR A 55 4.47 -12.69 0.06
C THR A 55 5.21 -13.64 -0.88
N VAL A 56 5.19 -13.37 -2.19
CA VAL A 56 5.81 -14.22 -3.21
C VAL A 56 7.23 -13.76 -3.57
N TRP A 57 7.66 -12.58 -3.12
CA TRP A 57 8.99 -12.05 -3.45
C TRP A 57 10.11 -12.78 -2.68
N PRO A 58 10.98 -13.55 -3.37
CA PRO A 58 12.00 -14.34 -2.71
C PRO A 58 13.08 -13.43 -2.12
N GLY A 59 13.29 -13.51 -0.81
CA GLY A 59 14.37 -12.82 -0.09
C GLY A 59 13.95 -11.63 0.79
N MET A 60 12.64 -11.34 0.91
CA MET A 60 12.15 -10.28 1.77
C MET A 60 11.14 -10.85 2.77
N GLU A 61 11.62 -11.22 3.96
CA GLU A 61 10.74 -11.41 5.11
C GLU A 61 10.07 -10.07 5.40
N MET A 62 8.78 -9.95 5.06
CA MET A 62 7.98 -8.80 5.46
C MET A 62 7.99 -8.75 6.98
N GLN A 63 8.70 -7.77 7.54
CA GLN A 63 8.65 -7.50 8.96
C GLN A 63 7.22 -7.04 9.26
N HIS A 64 6.39 -7.98 9.70
CA HIS A 64 5.09 -7.67 10.27
C HIS A 64 5.37 -6.74 11.46
N ALA A 65 5.10 -5.45 11.27
CA ALA A 65 5.15 -4.47 12.33
C ALA A 65 4.18 -4.93 13.41
N THR A 66 4.74 -5.58 14.43
CA THR A 66 4.00 -5.98 15.61
C THR A 66 3.68 -4.68 16.32
N LYS A 67 2.41 -4.25 16.25
CA LYS A 67 1.85 -3.29 17.20
C LYS A 67 2.02 -3.91 18.59
N ILE A 68 3.01 -3.41 19.32
CA ILE A 68 3.10 -3.58 20.77
C ILE A 68 2.23 -2.48 21.37
N ASP A 69 1.12 -2.89 21.98
CA ASP A 69 0.27 -2.08 22.86
C ASP A 69 1.02 -1.66 24.13
#